data_AF-A0A5J5LAK7-F1
#
_entry.id   AF-A0A5J5LAK7-F1
#
_cell.length_a   1.000
_cell.length_b   1.000
_cell.length_c   1.000
_cell.angle_alpha   90.00
_cell.angle_beta   90.00
_cell.angle_gamma   90.00
#
_symmetry.space_group_name_H-M   'P 1'
#
loop_
_entity.id
_entity.type
_entity.pdbx_description
1 polymer ?
#
loop_
_entity_poly.entity_id
_entity_poly.type
_entity_poly.pdbx_seq_one_letter_code
_entity_poly.pdbx_strand_id
1 'polypeptide(L)' 'MFRRRGMSWKEGTGFAIWGLGVIIVLRTLYDVFGVAGRELAIVAVVLFFGSFYGVFMPVWRRFSAE' A
#
# COMPACT_ATOMS: atom_id res chain seq x y z
N MET A 1 -25.90 -19.14 7.76
CA MET A 1 -25.81 -18.06 6.75
C MET A 1 -24.48 -17.32 6.94
N PHE A 2 -23.45 -17.66 6.15
CA PHE A 2 -22.18 -16.92 6.16
C PHE A 2 -22.42 -15.54 5.55
N ARG A 3 -22.57 -14.53 6.41
CA ARG A 3 -22.72 -13.13 6.01
C ARG A 3 -21.42 -12.73 5.33
N ARG A 4 -21.39 -12.71 3.99
CA ARG A 4 -20.32 -12.05 3.23
C ARG A 4 -20.36 -10.57 3.63
N ARG A 5 -19.60 -10.19 4.66
CA ARG A 5 -19.25 -8.78 4.90
C ARG A 5 -18.32 -8.41 3.75
N GLY A 6 -18.91 -7.96 2.64
CA GLY A 6 -18.16 -7.34 1.56
C GLY A 6 -17.35 -6.20 2.14
N MET A 7 -16.13 -6.02 1.61
CA MET A 7 -15.24 -4.92 1.97
C MET A 7 -16.03 -3.60 1.90
N SER A 8 -16.11 -2.89 3.03
CA SER A 8 -16.80 -1.61 3.09
C SER A 8 -16.08 -0.64 2.15
N TRP A 9 -16.84 0.25 1.50
CA TRP A 9 -16.30 1.24 0.56
C TRP A 9 -15.14 2.05 1.16
N LYS A 10 -15.21 2.36 2.46
CA LYS A 10 -14.13 3.03 3.19
C LYS A 10 -12.83 2.21 3.18
N GLU A 11 -12.93 0.89 3.37
CA GLU A 11 -11.79 -0.03 3.33
C GLU A 11 -11.22 -0.07 1.92
N GLY A 12 -12.08 -0.24 0.90
CA GLY A 12 -11.67 -0.20 -0.50
C GLY A 12 -10.91 1.09 -0.86
N THR A 13 -11.42 2.26 -0.46
CA THR A 13 -10.75 3.55 -0.70
C THR A 13 -9.41 3.65 0.02
N GLY A 14 -9.32 3.21 1.29
CA GLY A 14 -8.07 3.23 2.04
C GLY A 14 -6.98 2.39 1.38
N PHE A 15 -7.32 1.17 0.98
CA PHE A 15 -6.39 0.29 0.25
C PHE A 15 -6.01 0.87 -1.13
N ALA A 16 -6.95 1.49 -1.84
CA ALA A 16 -6.66 2.13 -3.13
C ALA A 16 -5.69 3.30 -2.99
N ILE A 17 -5.87 4.17 -1.99
CA ILE A 17 -4.97 5.30 -1.72
C ILE A 17 -3.56 4.81 -1.38
N TRP A 18 -3.44 3.83 -0.48
CA TRP A 18 -2.15 3.27 -0.13
C TRP A 18 -1.48 2.59 -1.32
N GLY A 19 -2.22 1.76 -2.07
CA GLY A 19 -1.70 1.07 -3.25
C GLY A 19 -1.23 2.04 -4.32
N LEU A 20 -2.00 3.10 -4.60
CA LEU A 20 -1.59 4.18 -5.51
C LEU A 20 -0.32 4.87 -5.02
N GLY A 21 -0.20 5.15 -3.72
CA GLY A 21 1.02 5.72 -3.13
C GLY A 21 2.25 4.84 -3.39
N VAL A 22 2.16 3.54 -3.15
CA VAL A 22 3.25 2.59 -3.42
C VAL A 22 3.61 2.57 -4.90
N ILE A 23 2.61 2.52 -5.79
CA ILE A 23 2.82 2.52 -7.25
C ILE A 23 3.53 3.79 -7.71
N ILE A 24 3.10 4.96 -7.22
CA ILE A 24 3.71 6.26 -7.58
C ILE A 24 5.18 6.28 -7.18
N VAL A 25 5.52 5.85 -5.96
CA VAL A 25 6.92 5.81 -5.50
C VAL A 25 7.75 4.86 -6.36
N LEU A 26 7.25 3.66 -6.67
CA LEU A 26 7.96 2.71 -7.53
C LEU A 26 8.14 3.24 -8.95
N ARG A 27 7.13 3.94 -9.49
CA ARG A 27 7.23 4.63 -10.78
C ARG A 27 8.27 5.73 -10.74
N THR A 28 8.32 6.55 -9.70
CA THR A 28 9.37 7.56 -9.57
C THR A 28 10.76 6.94 -9.52
N LEU A 29 10.94 5.85 -8.75
CA LEU A 29 12.22 5.13 -8.70
C LEU A 29 12.65 4.60 -10.06
N TYR A 30 11.72 4.05 -10.83
CA TYR A 30 12.00 3.53 -12.17
C TYR A 30 12.21 4.65 -13.20
N ASP A 31 11.24 5.56 -13.34
CA ASP A 31 11.19 6.54 -14.43
C ASP A 31 12.11 7.76 -14.18
N VAL A 32 12.31 8.18 -12.92
CA VAL A 32 13.11 9.38 -12.59
C VAL A 32 14.51 9.00 -12.13
N PHE A 33 14.63 7.97 -11.30
CA PHE A 33 15.93 7.55 -10.74
C PHE A 33 16.58 6.41 -11.52
N GLY A 34 15.91 5.84 -12.52
CA GLY A 34 16.45 4.77 -13.36
C GLY A 34 16.68 3.44 -12.63
N VAL A 35 16.12 3.27 -11.43
CA VAL A 35 16.28 2.05 -10.63
C VAL A 35 15.51 0.91 -11.30
N ALA A 36 16.21 -0.16 -11.66
CA ALA A 36 15.64 -1.25 -12.46
C ALA A 36 16.08 -2.64 -11.97
N GLY A 37 15.44 -3.67 -12.51
CA GLY A 37 15.81 -5.07 -12.27
C GLY A 37 15.74 -5.48 -10.80
N ARG A 38 16.83 -6.04 -10.28
CA ARG A 38 16.88 -6.61 -8.93
C ARG A 38 16.71 -5.55 -7.84
N GLU A 39 17.29 -4.37 -8.02
CA GLU A 39 17.22 -3.30 -7.02
C GLU A 39 15.79 -2.80 -6.86
N LEU A 40 15.09 -2.57 -7.99
CA LEU A 40 13.69 -2.19 -7.97
C LEU A 40 12.81 -3.27 -7.32
N ALA A 41 13.08 -4.55 -7.58
CA ALA A 41 12.34 -5.64 -6.96
C ALA A 41 12.53 -5.69 -5.43
N ILE A 42 13.77 -5.50 -4.95
CA ILE A 42 14.06 -5.44 -3.51
C ILE A 42 13.33 -4.24 -2.88
N VAL A 43 13.43 -3.06 -3.50
CA VAL A 43 12.77 -1.85 -3.00
C VAL A 43 11.26 -2.03 -3.02
N ALA A 44 10.67 -2.65 -4.04
CA ALA A 44 9.25 -2.94 -4.09
C ALA A 44 8.80 -3.80 -2.91
N VAL A 45 9.54 -4.87 -2.60
CA VAL A 45 9.23 -5.74 -1.45
C VAL A 45 9.34 -4.96 -0.13
N VAL A 46 10.45 -4.27 0.08
CA VAL A 46 10.69 -3.51 1.33
C VAL A 46 9.68 -2.39 1.51
N LEU A 47 9.42 -1.61 0.45
CA LEU A 47 8.46 -0.50 0.48
C LEU A 47 7.04 -1.02 0.71
N PHE A 48 6.63 -2.08 0.02
CA PHE A 48 5.30 -2.65 0.15
C PHE A 48 5.06 -3.11 1.59
N PHE A 49 5.89 -4.02 2.11
CA PHE A 49 5.70 -4.57 3.45
C PHE A 49 5.96 -3.51 4.53
N GLY A 50 7.01 -2.70 4.38
CA GLY A 50 7.36 -1.66 5.32
C GLY A 50 6.27 -0.59 5.43
N SER A 51 5.76 -0.08 4.32
CA SER A 51 4.66 0.91 4.34
C SER A 51 3.35 0.29 4.82
N PHE A 52 3.06 -0.95 4.44
CA PHE A 52 1.84 -1.63 4.83
C PHE A 52 1.75 -1.82 6.35
N TYR A 53 2.80 -2.39 6.96
CA TYR A 53 2.81 -2.67 8.39
C TYR A 53 3.24 -1.47 9.24
N GLY A 54 4.12 -0.62 8.74
CA GLY A 54 4.66 0.52 9.48
C GLY A 54 3.77 1.77 9.43
N VAL A 55 2.95 1.93 8.38
CA VAL A 55 2.15 3.15 8.18
C VAL A 55 0.68 2.83 7.99
N PHE A 56 0.33 2.07 6.94
CA PHE A 56 -1.06 1.86 6.56
C PHE A 56 -1.87 1.18 7.67
N MET A 57 -1.42 0.04 8.19
CA MET A 57 -2.12 -0.71 9.24
C MET A 57 -2.30 0.10 10.53
N PRO A 58 -1.27 0.78 11.09
CA PRO A 58 -1.44 1.65 12.25
C PRO A 58 -2.45 2.78 12.02
N VAL A 59 -2.36 3.47 10.87
CA VAL A 59 -3.26 4.57 10.52
C VAL A 59 -4.69 4.05 10.34
N TRP A 60 -4.84 2.95 9.62
CA TRP A 60 -6.12 2.28 9.38
C TRP A 60 -6.81 1.85 10.68
N ARG A 61 -6.04 1.27 11.61
CA ARG A 61 -6.56 0.86 12.93
C ARG A 61 -7.06 2.06 13.74
N ARG A 62 -6.38 3.21 13.69
CA ARG A 62 -6.83 4.43 14.37
C ARG A 62 -8.14 4.95 13.79
N PHE A 63 -8.22 5.07 12.45
CA PHE A 63 -9.43 5.53 11.77
C PHE A 63 -10.62 4.56 11.86
N SER A 64 -10.38 3.27 12.08
CA SER A 64 -11.46 2.28 12.25
C SER A 64 -11.96 2.17 13.70
N ALA A 65 -11.22 2.74 14.66
CA ALA A 65 -11.60 2.75 16.07
C ALA A 65 -12.48 3.96 16.45
N GLU A 66 -12.52 4.97 15.58
CA GLU A 66 -13.44 6.12 15.61
C GLU A 66 -14.74 5.82 14.85
#